data_AF-A0A9W8D0N9-F1
#
_entry.id   AF-A0A9W8D0N9-F1
#
_cell.length_a   1.000
_cell.length_b   1.000
_cell.length_c   1.000
_cell.angle_alpha   90.00
_cell.angle_beta   90.00
_cell.angle_gamma   90.00
#
_symmetry.space_group_name_H-M   'P 1'
#
loop_
_entity.id
_entity.type
_entity.pdbx_description
1 polymer ?
#
loop_
_entity_poly.entity_id
_entity_poly.type
_entity_poly.pdbx_seq_one_letter_code
_entity_poly.pdbx_strand_id
1 'polypeptide(L)'
;MSGIVKMCTFYFSISITQNLWMLIDGGVATGMMISISMSGPAERLAPSRPTSRILGPQMLASIGGIVMINWVFSVMSYVWLFTQDWFRCNEQAASEVNLNMWWLLGDNYESSILSFVCTYQVINNGLLVNYGYLHRAKWYKNYALLTLWAFLIAFISYMLLADPNRVGCAFRLNCGTPSALEKLGYKSPSWYIEPYINVIQHNVIPRAARYKLWGYCLGNMAATNLWQIFVINGPVRRLLQKKKPLRRLKVKL
;
A
#
# COMPACT_ATOMS: atom_id res chain seq x y z
N MET A 1 3.25 9.25 -3.22
CA MET A 1 3.05 8.93 -1.78
C MET A 1 1.82 9.67 -1.27
N SER A 2 0.93 8.98 -0.55
CA SER A 2 -0.35 9.53 -0.10
C SER A 2 -0.14 10.54 1.03
N GLY A 3 -0.81 11.70 1.00
CA GLY A 3 -0.68 12.75 2.01
C GLY A 3 -0.90 12.28 3.45
N ILE A 4 -1.77 11.28 3.64
CA ILE A 4 -2.05 10.68 4.96
C ILE A 4 -0.82 9.98 5.56
N VAL A 5 0.02 9.34 4.76
CA VAL A 5 1.22 8.65 5.26
C VAL A 5 2.16 9.66 5.88
N LYS A 6 2.37 10.80 5.19
CA LYS A 6 3.16 11.91 5.74
C LYS A 6 2.52 12.53 6.98
N MET A 7 1.19 12.72 6.99
CA MET A 7 0.50 13.25 8.17
C MET A 7 0.66 12.34 9.38
N CYS A 8 0.48 11.02 9.22
CA CYS A 8 0.71 10.04 10.28
C CYS A 8 2.17 10.02 10.72
N THR A 9 3.11 10.05 9.77
CA THR A 9 4.55 10.12 10.05
C THR A 9 4.91 11.36 10.89
N PHE A 10 4.36 12.54 10.56
CA PHE A 10 4.64 13.75 11.32
C PHE A 10 3.91 13.79 12.66
N TYR A 11 2.66 13.34 12.72
CA TYR A 11 1.87 13.37 13.95
C TYR A 11 2.41 12.41 15.00
N PHE A 12 2.70 11.16 14.61
CA PHE A 12 3.25 10.16 15.52
C PHE A 12 4.78 10.17 15.59
N SER A 13 5.45 10.99 14.79
CA SER A 13 6.90 10.98 14.65
C SER A 13 7.43 9.57 14.39
N ILE A 14 6.88 8.91 13.37
CA ILE A 14 7.21 7.55 12.93
C ILE A 14 7.58 7.54 11.46
N SER A 15 8.42 6.59 11.01
CA SER A 15 8.72 6.43 9.58
C SER A 15 8.53 4.98 9.15
N ILE A 16 8.17 4.75 7.89
CA ILE A 16 8.24 3.40 7.29
C ILE A 16 9.70 2.91 7.35
N THR A 17 9.88 1.59 7.50
CA THR A 17 11.23 1.02 7.59
C THR A 17 12.04 1.26 6.31
N GLN A 18 13.35 1.49 6.43
CA GLN A 18 14.21 1.88 5.31
C GLN A 18 14.18 0.88 4.15
N ASN A 19 14.30 -0.41 4.45
CA ASN A 19 14.33 -1.45 3.42
C ASN A 19 12.98 -1.57 2.69
N LEU A 20 11.88 -1.31 3.39
CA LEU A 20 10.57 -1.26 2.77
C LEU A 20 10.40 -0.02 1.89
N TRP A 21 10.93 1.13 2.33
CA TRP A 21 10.99 2.34 1.51
C TRP A 21 11.70 2.10 0.18
N MET A 22 12.88 1.48 0.23
CA MET A 22 13.63 1.12 -0.97
C MET A 22 12.86 0.13 -1.87
N LEU A 23 12.15 -0.83 -1.27
CA LEU A 23 11.29 -1.75 -2.02
C LEU A 23 10.11 -1.02 -2.68
N ILE A 24 9.48 -0.06 -2.01
CA ILE A 24 8.36 0.70 -2.57
C ILE A 24 8.81 1.53 -3.78
N ASP A 25 9.88 2.31 -3.66
CA ASP A 25 10.30 3.20 -4.74
C ASP A 25 11.03 2.44 -5.87
N GLY A 26 11.96 1.57 -5.51
CA GLY A 26 12.78 0.82 -6.47
C GLY A 26 12.06 -0.40 -7.04
N GLY A 27 11.39 -1.18 -6.20
CA GLY A 27 10.71 -2.42 -6.62
C GLY A 27 9.30 -2.18 -7.14
N VAL A 28 8.43 -1.63 -6.30
CA VAL A 28 6.99 -1.49 -6.60
C VAL A 28 6.76 -0.41 -7.63
N ALA A 29 7.15 0.84 -7.39
CA ALA A 29 6.84 1.95 -8.27
C ALA A 29 7.50 1.78 -9.65
N THR A 30 8.80 1.49 -9.67
CA THR A 30 9.55 1.31 -10.92
C THR A 30 9.12 0.03 -11.66
N GLY A 31 9.05 -1.12 -10.97
CA GLY A 31 8.66 -2.38 -11.60
C GLY A 31 7.23 -2.35 -12.17
N MET A 32 6.28 -1.80 -11.41
CA MET A 32 4.90 -1.67 -11.89
C MET A 32 4.81 -0.70 -13.07
N MET A 33 5.54 0.42 -13.03
CA MET A 33 5.58 1.38 -14.15
C MET A 33 6.11 0.74 -15.44
N ILE A 34 7.22 -0.01 -15.37
CA ILE A 34 7.78 -0.73 -16.52
C ILE A 34 6.76 -1.73 -17.06
N SER A 35 6.17 -2.56 -16.19
CA SER A 35 5.19 -3.57 -16.63
C SER A 35 3.92 -2.93 -17.23
N ILE A 36 3.48 -1.77 -16.75
CA ILE A 36 2.36 -1.03 -17.35
C ILE A 36 2.68 -0.59 -18.78
N SER A 37 3.93 -0.16 -19.06
CA SER A 37 4.35 0.26 -20.40
C SER A 37 4.26 -0.87 -21.44
N MET A 38 4.33 -2.12 -21.01
CA MET A 38 4.21 -3.32 -21.86
C MET A 38 2.75 -3.67 -22.21
N SER A 39 1.78 -2.83 -21.84
CA SER A 39 0.36 -3.10 -22.13
C SER A 39 0.03 -2.83 -23.60
N GLY A 40 -0.37 -3.88 -24.33
CA GLY A 40 -0.74 -3.77 -25.74
C GLY A 40 -2.02 -2.95 -26.01
N PRO A 41 -2.27 -2.60 -27.27
CA PRO A 41 -3.48 -1.89 -27.69
C PRO A 41 -4.74 -2.77 -27.62
N ALA A 42 -5.92 -2.14 -27.65
CA ALA A 42 -7.17 -2.88 -27.81
C ALA A 42 -7.27 -3.52 -29.20
N GLU A 43 -7.88 -4.71 -29.29
CA GLU A 43 -8.09 -5.43 -30.56
C GLU A 43 -9.02 -4.71 -31.54
N ARG A 44 -9.87 -3.81 -31.04
CA ARG A 44 -10.85 -3.07 -31.84
C ARG A 44 -10.73 -1.59 -31.56
N LEU A 45 -10.95 -0.79 -32.60
CA LEU A 45 -10.98 0.66 -32.49
C LEU A 45 -12.20 1.08 -31.66
N ALA A 46 -11.97 1.86 -30.62
CA ALA A 46 -13.06 2.39 -29.80
C ALA A 46 -13.82 3.50 -30.56
N PRO A 47 -15.15 3.61 -30.37
CA PRO A 47 -15.97 4.65 -30.99
C PRO A 47 -15.74 6.05 -30.38
N SER A 48 -14.97 6.15 -29.30
CA SER A 48 -14.62 7.40 -28.62
C SER A 48 -13.12 7.69 -28.75
N ARG A 49 -12.74 8.97 -28.72
CA ARG A 49 -11.33 9.36 -28.64
C ARG A 49 -10.82 9.31 -27.19
N PRO A 50 -9.52 9.04 -26.97
CA PRO A 50 -8.91 9.17 -25.65
C PRO A 50 -9.10 10.57 -25.08
N THR A 51 -9.13 10.67 -23.76
CA THR A 51 -9.16 11.97 -23.08
C THR A 51 -7.86 12.74 -23.34
N SER A 52 -7.94 13.89 -24.00
CA SER A 52 -6.79 14.77 -24.27
C SER A 52 -6.34 15.59 -23.06
N ARG A 53 -7.12 15.57 -21.96
CA ARG A 53 -6.80 16.26 -20.72
C ARG A 53 -6.23 15.27 -19.71
N ILE A 54 -5.00 15.51 -19.27
CA ILE A 54 -4.34 14.74 -18.20
C ILE A 54 -5.18 14.78 -16.93
N LEU A 55 -5.66 15.97 -16.53
CA LEU A 55 -6.55 16.18 -15.38
C LEU A 55 -8.02 16.26 -15.82
N GLY A 56 -8.50 15.21 -16.49
CA GLY A 56 -9.91 15.06 -16.80
C GLY A 56 -10.76 14.78 -15.54
N PRO A 57 -12.05 15.14 -15.51
CA PRO A 57 -12.94 14.84 -14.39
C PRO A 57 -12.98 13.35 -14.02
N GLN A 58 -12.86 12.47 -15.02
CA GLN A 58 -12.79 11.02 -14.80
C GLN A 58 -11.50 10.60 -14.08
N MET A 59 -10.35 11.18 -14.47
CA MET A 59 -9.07 10.88 -13.83
C MET A 59 -9.05 11.42 -12.40
N LEU A 60 -9.55 12.64 -12.18
CA LEU A 60 -9.69 13.23 -10.86
C LEU A 60 -10.62 12.42 -9.95
N ALA A 61 -11.77 11.96 -10.46
CA ALA A 61 -12.68 11.10 -9.69
C ALA A 61 -12.06 9.73 -9.39
N SER A 62 -11.30 9.16 -10.32
CA SER A 62 -10.60 7.88 -10.14
C SER A 62 -9.53 7.99 -9.07
N ILE A 63 -8.55 8.90 -9.25
CA ILE A 63 -7.47 9.12 -8.28
C ILE A 63 -8.06 9.56 -6.94
N GLY A 64 -8.96 10.55 -6.93
CA GLY A 64 -9.55 11.09 -5.72
C GLY A 64 -10.29 10.03 -4.92
N GLY A 65 -11.12 9.20 -5.57
CA GLY A 65 -11.83 8.12 -4.88
C GLY A 65 -10.89 7.05 -4.32
N ILE A 66 -9.88 6.63 -5.08
CA ILE A 66 -8.86 5.67 -4.59
C ILE A 66 -8.12 6.24 -3.38
N VAL A 67 -7.68 7.50 -3.46
CA VAL A 67 -6.98 8.19 -2.36
C VAL A 67 -7.87 8.27 -1.12
N MET A 68 -9.12 8.69 -1.26
CA MET A 68 -10.06 8.79 -0.14
C MET A 68 -10.33 7.44 0.53
N ILE A 69 -10.53 6.38 -0.24
CA ILE A 69 -10.71 5.03 0.31
C ILE A 69 -9.46 4.61 1.08
N ASN A 70 -8.27 4.78 0.49
CA ASN A 70 -7.01 4.46 1.16
C ASN A 70 -6.79 5.30 2.43
N TRP A 71 -7.22 6.56 2.45
CA TRP A 71 -7.14 7.41 3.65
C TRP A 71 -8.03 6.90 4.76
N VAL A 72 -9.29 6.60 4.46
CA VAL A 72 -10.23 6.05 5.45
C VAL A 72 -9.68 4.76 6.04
N PHE A 73 -9.16 3.85 5.21
CA PHE A 73 -8.54 2.62 5.69
C PHE A 73 -7.25 2.88 6.51
N SER A 74 -6.44 3.86 6.13
CA SER A 74 -5.22 4.18 6.90
C SER A 74 -5.57 4.75 8.29
N VAL A 75 -6.58 5.60 8.40
CA VAL A 75 -7.05 6.13 9.69
C VAL A 75 -7.66 5.01 10.53
N MET A 76 -8.53 4.19 9.93
CA MET A 76 -9.18 3.08 10.63
C MET A 76 -8.18 2.02 11.11
N SER A 77 -7.04 1.80 10.42
CA SER A 77 -6.00 0.89 10.92
C SER A 77 -5.35 1.36 12.22
N TYR A 78 -5.20 2.68 12.40
CA TYR A 78 -4.72 3.23 13.67
C TYR A 78 -5.77 3.17 14.76
N VAL A 79 -7.03 3.49 14.44
CA VAL A 79 -8.13 3.32 15.40
C VAL A 79 -8.20 1.87 15.89
N TRP A 80 -8.03 0.90 14.99
CA TRP A 80 -7.96 -0.51 15.34
C TRP A 80 -6.73 -0.86 16.18
N LEU A 81 -5.55 -0.30 15.86
CA LEU A 81 -4.33 -0.51 16.64
C LEU A 81 -4.50 -0.01 18.09
N PHE A 82 -5.07 1.18 18.26
CA PHE A 82 -5.31 1.78 19.58
C PHE A 82 -6.33 1.05 20.44
N THR A 83 -7.12 0.13 19.86
CA THR A 83 -8.07 -0.70 20.60
C THR A 83 -7.52 -2.08 20.95
N GLN A 84 -6.25 -2.38 20.61
CA GLN A 84 -5.66 -3.69 20.90
C GLN A 84 -5.03 -3.73 22.30
N ASP A 85 -5.32 -4.80 23.04
CA ASP A 85 -4.81 -5.01 24.41
C ASP A 85 -3.28 -5.20 24.48
N TRP A 86 -2.68 -5.66 23.38
CA TRP A 86 -1.24 -5.90 23.28
C TRP A 86 -0.44 -4.65 22.89
N PHE A 87 -1.11 -3.58 22.47
CA PHE A 87 -0.48 -2.35 22.01
C PHE A 87 -0.44 -1.32 23.15
N ARG A 88 0.72 -0.69 23.38
CA ARG A 88 0.83 0.48 24.24
C ARG A 88 1.04 1.73 23.39
N CYS A 89 0.29 2.79 23.68
CA CYS A 89 0.42 4.05 22.95
C CYS A 89 1.75 4.73 23.25
N ASN A 90 2.40 5.30 22.22
CA ASN A 90 3.67 6.02 22.33
C ASN A 90 4.79 5.16 22.94
N GLU A 91 4.95 3.93 22.44
CA GLU A 91 6.05 3.04 22.86
C GLU A 91 7.45 3.58 22.49
N GLN A 92 7.52 4.58 21.60
CA GLN A 92 8.75 5.23 21.20
C GLN A 92 8.72 6.72 21.55
N ALA A 93 9.61 7.14 22.43
CA ALA A 93 9.90 8.56 22.63
C ALA A 93 10.70 9.06 21.43
N ALA A 94 10.02 9.67 20.45
CA ALA A 94 10.69 10.21 19.26
C ALA A 94 11.77 11.26 19.58
N SER A 95 11.71 11.87 20.77
CA SER A 95 12.74 12.76 21.31
C SER A 95 14.09 12.09 21.59
N GLU A 96 14.10 10.76 21.79
CA GLU A 96 15.31 9.99 22.08
C GLU A 96 16.01 9.51 20.79
N VAL A 97 15.34 9.63 19.64
CA VAL A 97 15.88 9.19 18.36
C VAL A 97 16.65 10.34 17.70
N ASN A 98 17.89 10.06 17.30
CA ASN A 98 18.64 10.99 16.46
C ASN A 98 17.97 11.07 15.09
N LEU A 99 17.44 12.24 14.72
CA LEU A 99 16.75 12.46 13.44
C LEU A 99 17.63 12.20 12.21
N ASN A 100 18.97 12.28 12.35
CA ASN A 100 19.89 11.90 11.28
C ASN A 100 19.82 10.40 10.96
N MET A 101 19.38 9.58 11.93
CA MET A 101 19.14 8.14 11.80
C MET A 101 17.64 7.84 11.66
N TRP A 102 16.98 8.52 10.72
CA TRP A 102 15.53 8.48 10.50
C TRP A 102 14.95 7.06 10.32
N TRP A 103 15.75 6.08 9.90
CA TRP A 103 15.29 4.70 9.71
C TRP A 103 14.93 4.00 11.03
N LEU A 104 15.50 4.42 12.15
CA LEU A 104 15.21 3.90 13.49
C LEU A 104 13.84 4.34 14.01
N LEU A 105 13.24 5.33 13.35
CA LEU A 105 11.88 5.78 13.61
C LEU A 105 10.81 4.77 13.13
N GLY A 106 11.23 3.67 12.51
CA GLY A 106 10.37 2.59 12.04
C GLY A 106 10.29 1.36 12.95
N ASP A 107 10.96 1.37 14.09
CA ASP A 107 11.10 0.20 14.99
C ASP A 107 9.91 -0.03 15.94
N ASN A 108 8.77 0.60 15.67
CA ASN A 108 7.56 0.55 16.50
C ASN A 108 6.38 -0.15 15.78
N TYR A 109 5.30 -0.41 16.53
CA TYR A 109 4.09 -1.03 15.97
C TYR A 109 3.36 -0.09 15.03
N GLU A 110 3.26 1.21 15.35
CA GLU A 110 2.57 2.20 14.54
C GLU A 110 3.16 2.25 13.12
N SER A 111 4.48 2.26 13.02
CA SER A 111 5.25 2.17 11.78
C SER A 111 5.03 0.83 11.09
N SER A 112 5.02 -0.28 11.83
CA SER A 112 4.81 -1.61 11.24
C SER A 112 3.43 -1.73 10.60
N ILE A 113 2.38 -1.25 11.29
CA ILE A 113 1.01 -1.20 10.75
C ILE A 113 0.96 -0.30 9.52
N LEU A 114 1.53 0.91 9.59
CA LEU A 114 1.59 1.84 8.46
C LEU A 114 2.31 1.22 7.26
N SER A 115 3.44 0.56 7.52
CA SER A 115 4.30 -0.11 6.55
C SER A 115 3.51 -1.16 5.78
N PHE A 116 2.80 -2.05 6.47
CA PHE A 116 1.97 -3.05 5.81
C PHE A 116 0.82 -2.41 5.02
N VAL A 117 -0.02 -1.60 5.69
CA VAL A 117 -1.20 -0.98 5.07
C VAL A 117 -0.82 -0.16 3.83
N CYS A 118 0.21 0.68 3.94
CA CYS A 118 0.67 1.51 2.82
C CYS A 118 1.22 0.67 1.67
N THR A 119 1.99 -0.39 1.95
CA THR A 119 2.59 -1.21 0.90
C THR A 119 1.54 -1.94 0.08
N TYR A 120 0.53 -2.54 0.73
CA TYR A 120 -0.61 -3.16 0.02
C TYR A 120 -1.34 -2.14 -0.86
N GLN A 121 -1.59 -0.94 -0.34
CA GLN A 121 -2.22 0.15 -1.09
C GLN A 121 -1.42 0.51 -2.34
N VAL A 122 -0.10 0.72 -2.21
CA VAL A 122 0.76 1.15 -3.33
C VAL A 122 0.86 0.05 -4.39
N ILE A 123 1.07 -1.21 -4.00
CA ILE A 123 1.11 -2.34 -4.95
C ILE A 123 -0.22 -2.44 -5.70
N ASN A 124 -1.36 -2.36 -5.00
CA ASN A 124 -2.66 -2.44 -5.63
C ASN A 124 -2.96 -1.26 -6.55
N ASN A 125 -2.57 -0.04 -6.17
CA ASN A 125 -2.75 1.14 -7.01
C ASN A 125 -2.03 1.00 -8.36
N GLY A 126 -0.86 0.33 -8.40
CA GLY A 126 -0.17 -0.02 -9.64
C GLY A 126 -1.00 -0.92 -10.57
N LEU A 127 -1.80 -1.83 -10.02
CA LEU A 127 -2.73 -2.67 -10.79
C LEU A 127 -3.94 -1.84 -11.27
N LEU A 128 -4.51 -1.00 -10.41
CA LEU A 128 -5.73 -0.22 -10.71
C LEU A 128 -5.58 0.68 -11.93
N VAL A 129 -4.41 1.30 -12.11
CA VAL A 129 -4.11 2.16 -13.27
C VAL A 129 -4.00 1.38 -14.58
N ASN A 130 -3.87 0.04 -14.51
CA ASN A 130 -3.84 -0.81 -15.69
C ASN A 130 -5.23 -1.22 -16.16
N TYR A 131 -6.30 -1.06 -15.36
CA TYR A 131 -7.62 -1.54 -15.74
C TYR A 131 -8.04 -1.00 -17.11
N GLY A 132 -7.95 -1.91 -18.09
CA GLY A 132 -7.96 -1.62 -19.51
C GLY A 132 -9.13 -0.71 -19.86
N TYR A 133 -8.79 0.52 -20.22
CA TYR A 133 -9.75 1.43 -20.80
C TYR A 133 -10.05 1.01 -22.24
N LEU A 134 -11.08 1.59 -22.86
CA LEU A 134 -11.53 1.35 -24.24
C LEU A 134 -10.41 1.28 -25.31
N HIS A 135 -9.22 1.81 -25.02
CA HIS A 135 -8.09 1.92 -25.95
C HIS A 135 -6.93 0.94 -25.67
N ARG A 136 -6.95 0.19 -24.56
CA ARG A 136 -5.87 -0.74 -24.19
C ARG A 136 -6.37 -2.17 -24.13
N ALA A 137 -5.46 -3.12 -24.27
CA ALA A 137 -5.73 -4.52 -24.01
C ALA A 137 -6.27 -4.71 -22.59
N LYS A 138 -7.05 -5.77 -22.39
CA LYS A 138 -7.58 -6.11 -21.08
C LYS A 138 -6.43 -6.38 -20.12
N TRP A 139 -6.57 -5.94 -18.88
CA TRP A 139 -5.53 -5.98 -17.84
C TRP A 139 -4.92 -7.39 -17.66
N TYR A 140 -5.74 -8.44 -17.77
CA TYR A 140 -5.29 -9.82 -17.57
C TYR A 140 -4.40 -10.36 -18.70
N LYS A 141 -4.27 -9.65 -19.82
CA LYS A 141 -3.34 -10.02 -20.90
C LYS A 141 -1.91 -9.57 -20.61
N ASN A 142 -1.71 -8.69 -19.63
CA ASN A 142 -0.38 -8.25 -19.22
C ASN A 142 0.19 -9.20 -18.16
N TYR A 143 0.79 -10.30 -18.62
CA TYR A 143 1.37 -11.31 -17.73
C TYR A 143 2.52 -10.77 -16.88
N ALA A 144 3.32 -9.84 -17.40
CA ALA A 144 4.42 -9.23 -16.65
C ALA A 144 3.89 -8.44 -15.43
N LEU A 145 2.84 -7.64 -15.62
CA LEU A 145 2.19 -6.92 -14.52
C LEU A 145 1.58 -7.88 -13.50
N LEU A 146 0.85 -8.91 -13.97
CA LEU A 146 0.17 -9.84 -13.07
C LEU A 146 1.14 -10.69 -12.24
N THR A 147 2.21 -11.17 -12.87
CA THR A 147 3.24 -11.96 -12.18
C THR A 147 3.97 -11.11 -11.15
N LEU A 148 4.37 -9.89 -11.51
CA LEU A 148 5.01 -8.96 -10.57
C LEU A 148 4.07 -8.59 -9.41
N TRP A 149 2.82 -8.24 -9.71
CA TRP A 149 1.83 -7.89 -8.69
C TRP A 149 1.56 -9.06 -7.74
N ALA A 150 1.34 -10.26 -8.28
CA ALA A 150 1.10 -11.46 -7.47
C ALA A 150 2.32 -11.80 -6.59
N PHE A 151 3.53 -11.70 -7.14
CA PHE A 151 4.77 -11.88 -6.38
C PHE A 151 4.89 -10.88 -5.23
N LEU A 152 4.69 -9.57 -5.49
CA LEU A 152 4.80 -8.52 -4.48
C LEU A 152 3.75 -8.69 -3.37
N ILE A 153 2.51 -9.01 -3.72
CA ILE A 153 1.45 -9.29 -2.74
C ILE A 153 1.78 -10.53 -1.91
N ALA A 154 2.26 -11.61 -2.53
CA ALA A 154 2.65 -12.82 -1.82
C ALA A 154 3.85 -12.55 -0.89
N PHE A 155 4.84 -11.77 -1.34
CA PHE A 155 6.02 -11.41 -0.57
C PHE A 155 5.67 -10.61 0.69
N ILE A 156 4.84 -9.57 0.54
CA ILE A 156 4.39 -8.76 1.69
C ILE A 156 3.43 -9.56 2.59
N SER A 157 2.60 -10.45 2.02
CA SER A 157 1.76 -11.38 2.81
C SER A 157 2.60 -12.33 3.63
N TYR A 158 3.68 -12.86 3.07
CA TYR A 158 4.63 -13.71 3.78
C TYR A 158 5.26 -12.96 4.96
N MET A 159 5.72 -11.72 4.75
CA MET A 159 6.30 -10.91 5.84
C MET A 159 5.29 -10.56 6.94
N LEU A 160 4.02 -10.39 6.59
CA LEU A 160 2.96 -10.10 7.56
C LEU A 160 2.53 -11.34 8.35
N LEU A 161 2.42 -12.50 7.71
CA LEU A 161 1.83 -13.70 8.30
C LEU A 161 2.85 -14.64 8.94
N ALA A 162 4.07 -14.70 8.41
CA ALA A 162 5.12 -15.58 8.91
C ALA A 162 5.57 -15.17 10.32
N ASP A 163 6.12 -16.13 11.04
CA ASP A 163 6.83 -15.87 12.30
C ASP A 163 8.14 -15.13 12.04
N PRO A 164 8.74 -14.51 13.09
CA PRO A 164 9.98 -13.76 12.97
C PRO A 164 11.05 -14.60 12.23
N ASN A 165 11.46 -14.09 11.09
CA ASN A 165 12.37 -14.76 10.17
C ASN A 165 13.37 -13.77 9.60
N ARG A 166 14.41 -14.29 8.93
CA ARG A 166 15.49 -13.47 8.39
C ARG A 166 15.01 -12.37 7.43
N VAL A 167 13.95 -12.63 6.65
CA VAL A 167 13.39 -11.65 5.71
C VAL A 167 12.63 -10.56 6.47
N GLY A 168 11.70 -10.92 7.35
CA GLY A 168 10.96 -9.95 8.18
C GLY A 168 11.92 -9.07 8.99
N CYS A 169 12.93 -9.69 9.61
CA CYS A 169 13.97 -9.00 10.36
C CYS A 169 14.86 -8.10 9.51
N ALA A 170 15.23 -8.53 8.29
CA ALA A 170 15.96 -7.67 7.37
C ALA A 170 15.17 -6.40 7.07
N PHE A 171 13.84 -6.49 6.95
CA PHE A 171 12.97 -5.33 6.74
C PHE A 171 12.51 -4.64 8.03
N ARG A 172 12.98 -5.11 9.20
CA ARG A 172 12.56 -4.65 10.54
C ARG A 172 11.04 -4.69 10.76
N LEU A 173 10.36 -5.68 10.19
CA LEU A 173 8.91 -5.89 10.32
C LEU A 173 8.63 -7.25 10.95
N ASN A 174 7.75 -7.29 11.95
CA ASN A 174 7.46 -8.50 12.73
C ASN A 174 8.74 -9.16 13.27
N CYS A 175 9.66 -8.35 13.81
CA CYS A 175 10.93 -8.82 14.35
C CYS A 175 11.27 -8.08 15.66
N GLY A 176 12.37 -8.48 16.30
CA GLY A 176 12.90 -7.85 17.50
C GLY A 176 14.31 -8.33 17.78
N THR A 177 14.87 -7.85 18.88
CA THR A 177 16.18 -8.30 19.37
C THR A 177 16.13 -9.78 19.80
N PRO A 178 17.27 -10.50 19.78
CA PRO A 178 17.31 -11.91 20.16
C PRO A 178 16.68 -12.20 21.53
N SER A 179 16.99 -11.37 22.54
CA SER A 179 16.46 -11.50 23.89
C SER A 179 14.95 -11.24 23.98
N ALA A 180 14.43 -10.30 23.18
CA ALA A 180 12.99 -10.05 23.10
C ALA A 180 12.24 -11.20 22.41
N LEU A 181 12.82 -11.78 21.34
CA LEU A 181 12.24 -12.91 20.64
C LEU A 181 12.20 -14.18 21.51
N GLU A 182 13.25 -14.45 22.30
CA GLU A 182 13.27 -15.55 23.26
C GLU A 182 12.19 -15.40 24.34
N LYS A 183 12.00 -14.18 24.87
CA LYS A 183 10.93 -13.89 25.85
C LYS A 183 9.53 -14.13 25.29
N LEU A 184 9.35 -13.93 23.99
CA LEU A 184 8.11 -14.21 23.27
C LEU A 184 7.93 -15.69 22.92
N GLY A 185 8.91 -16.55 23.24
CA GLY A 185 8.87 -17.99 22.97
C GLY A 185 9.37 -18.39 21.58
N TYR A 186 10.02 -17.50 20.84
CA TYR A 186 10.66 -17.84 19.57
C TYR A 186 12.09 -18.35 19.75
N LYS A 187 12.56 -19.12 18.78
CA LYS A 187 13.96 -19.58 18.75
C LYS A 187 14.90 -18.39 18.57
N SER A 188 15.99 -18.38 19.33
CA SER A 188 17.06 -17.38 19.18
C SER A 188 17.58 -17.35 17.74
N PRO A 189 17.60 -16.17 17.08
CA PRO A 189 18.09 -16.05 15.71
C PRO A 189 19.61 -16.28 15.65
N SER A 190 20.07 -16.99 14.62
CA SER A 190 21.50 -17.26 14.40
C SER A 190 22.24 -16.15 13.64
N TRP A 191 21.54 -15.07 13.28
CA TRP A 191 22.06 -13.95 12.51
C TRP A 191 22.00 -12.65 13.32
N TYR A 192 22.84 -11.69 12.93
CA TYR A 192 22.84 -10.37 13.55
C TYR A 192 21.55 -9.60 13.24
N ILE A 193 20.96 -9.02 14.28
CA ILE A 193 19.83 -8.10 14.21
C ILE A 193 20.27 -6.83 14.91
N GLU A 194 20.15 -5.69 14.22
CA GLU A 194 20.44 -4.39 14.82
C GLU A 194 19.49 -4.14 16.00
N PRO A 195 19.98 -3.62 17.13
CA PRO A 195 19.14 -3.30 18.28
C PRO A 195 17.98 -2.38 17.90
N TYR A 196 16.82 -2.67 18.46
CA TYR A 196 15.63 -1.83 18.31
C TYR A 196 15.75 -0.67 19.31
N ILE A 197 15.27 0.53 18.96
CA ILE A 197 15.30 1.67 19.91
C ILE A 197 14.13 1.60 20.90
N ASN A 198 13.01 1.00 20.53
CA ASN A 198 11.83 0.98 21.39
C ASN A 198 12.06 0.23 22.71
N VAL A 199 11.35 0.63 23.78
CA VAL A 199 11.51 0.04 25.13
C VAL A 199 11.24 -1.48 25.13
N ILE A 200 10.33 -1.91 24.26
CA ILE A 200 9.91 -3.32 24.12
C ILE A 200 10.89 -4.14 23.27
N GLN A 201 11.78 -3.48 22.52
CA GLN A 201 12.84 -4.10 21.71
C GLN A 201 12.32 -5.05 20.60
N HIS A 202 11.04 -4.94 20.22
CA HIS A 202 10.41 -5.70 19.15
C HIS A 202 9.16 -5.00 18.60
N ASN A 203 8.73 -5.39 17.40
CA ASN A 203 7.45 -5.02 16.77
C ASN A 203 6.66 -6.24 16.26
N VAL A 204 6.85 -7.40 16.92
CA VAL A 204 6.18 -8.65 16.59
C VAL A 204 4.68 -8.58 16.88
N ILE A 205 3.85 -8.47 15.83
CA ILE A 205 2.39 -8.47 15.96
C ILE A 205 1.92 -9.87 16.38
N PRO A 206 0.96 -10.03 17.30
CA PRO A 206 0.41 -11.35 17.65
C PRO A 206 -0.24 -12.06 16.45
N ARG A 207 -0.13 -13.39 16.39
CA ARG A 207 -0.57 -14.18 15.23
C ARG A 207 -2.02 -13.92 14.81
N ALA A 208 -2.95 -13.84 15.76
CA ALA A 208 -4.35 -13.54 15.48
C ALA A 208 -4.55 -12.13 14.89
N ALA A 209 -3.79 -11.14 15.38
CA ALA A 209 -3.81 -9.78 14.88
C ALA A 209 -3.18 -9.67 13.47
N ARG A 210 -2.16 -10.48 13.14
CA ARG A 210 -1.57 -10.56 11.79
C ARG A 210 -2.62 -10.95 10.74
N TYR A 211 -3.43 -11.98 10.99
CA TYR A 211 -4.48 -12.40 10.06
C TYR A 211 -5.60 -11.36 9.92
N LYS A 212 -5.98 -10.69 11.01
CA LYS A 212 -6.93 -9.58 10.98
C LYS A 212 -6.41 -8.43 10.12
N LEU A 213 -5.15 -8.03 10.31
CA LEU A 213 -4.51 -6.97 9.53
C LEU A 213 -4.34 -7.37 8.05
N TRP A 214 -4.02 -8.63 7.78
CA TRP A 214 -3.91 -9.14 6.41
C TRP A 214 -5.26 -9.08 5.70
N GLY A 215 -6.32 -9.60 6.31
CA GLY A 215 -7.69 -9.51 5.79
C GLY A 215 -8.14 -8.07 5.62
N TYR A 216 -7.76 -7.18 6.54
CA TYR A 216 -8.03 -5.75 6.45
C TYR A 216 -7.38 -5.10 5.21
N CYS A 217 -6.10 -5.41 4.97
CA CYS A 217 -5.38 -4.92 3.79
C CYS A 217 -5.99 -5.45 2.49
N LEU A 218 -6.36 -6.73 2.44
CA LEU A 218 -7.08 -7.30 1.30
C LEU A 218 -8.45 -6.65 1.09
N GLY A 219 -9.16 -6.32 2.17
CA GLY A 219 -10.42 -5.58 2.14
C GLY A 219 -10.26 -4.18 1.53
N ASN A 220 -9.19 -3.47 1.89
CA ASN A 220 -8.84 -2.18 1.28
C ASN A 220 -8.58 -2.32 -0.23
N MET A 221 -7.81 -3.34 -0.63
CA MET A 221 -7.57 -3.63 -2.03
C MET A 221 -8.87 -3.94 -2.76
N ALA A 222 -9.73 -4.78 -2.21
CA ALA A 222 -11.03 -5.10 -2.80
C ALA A 222 -11.89 -3.83 -2.97
N ALA A 223 -11.98 -2.98 -1.95
CA ALA A 223 -12.75 -1.73 -2.00
C ALA A 223 -12.28 -0.79 -3.13
N THR A 224 -10.98 -0.61 -3.28
CA THR A 224 -10.41 0.25 -4.34
C THR A 224 -10.56 -0.37 -5.74
N ASN A 225 -10.47 -1.70 -5.86
CA ASN A 225 -10.79 -2.42 -7.09
C ASN A 225 -12.26 -2.26 -7.49
N LEU A 226 -13.18 -2.42 -6.53
CA LEU A 226 -14.62 -2.23 -6.75
C LEU A 226 -14.92 -0.80 -7.18
N TRP A 227 -14.31 0.20 -6.54
CA TRP A 227 -14.44 1.60 -6.96
C TRP A 227 -14.03 1.80 -8.43
N GLN A 228 -12.86 1.29 -8.81
CA GLN A 228 -12.35 1.48 -10.16
C GLN A 228 -13.21 0.73 -11.20
N ILE A 229 -13.64 -0.49 -10.90
CA ILE A 229 -14.42 -1.32 -11.81
C ILE A 229 -15.86 -0.83 -11.93
N PHE A 230 -16.57 -0.57 -10.83
CA PHE A 230 -17.99 -0.24 -10.85
C PHE A 230 -18.27 1.25 -11.06
N VAL A 231 -17.50 2.12 -10.42
CA VAL A 231 -17.77 3.57 -10.45
C VAL A 231 -17.12 4.20 -11.67
N ILE A 232 -15.82 3.97 -11.86
CA ILE A 232 -15.05 4.64 -12.91
C ILE A 232 -15.23 3.96 -14.27
N ASN A 233 -15.03 2.65 -14.35
CA ASN A 233 -15.08 1.93 -15.63
C ASN A 233 -16.46 1.32 -15.95
N GLY A 234 -17.33 1.21 -14.94
CA GLY A 234 -18.53 0.40 -14.98
C GLY A 234 -19.84 1.17 -15.17
N PRO A 235 -20.95 0.69 -14.56
CA PRO A 235 -22.29 1.18 -14.83
C PRO A 235 -22.51 2.64 -14.39
N VAL A 236 -21.91 3.08 -13.28
CA VAL A 236 -22.13 4.44 -12.76
C VAL A 236 -21.69 5.49 -13.79
N ARG A 237 -20.54 5.29 -14.41
CA ARG A 237 -20.08 6.14 -15.50
C ARG A 237 -21.02 6.15 -16.69
N ARG A 238 -21.52 4.98 -17.12
CA ARG A 238 -22.45 4.90 -18.26
C ARG A 238 -23.75 5.66 -17.98
N LEU A 239 -24.24 5.61 -16.74
CA LEU A 239 -25.40 6.38 -16.29
C LEU A 239 -25.11 7.88 -16.29
N LEU A 240 -23.95 8.31 -15.76
CA LEU A 240 -23.55 9.71 -15.74
C LEU A 240 -23.32 10.28 -17.15
N GLN A 241 -22.75 9.49 -18.06
CA GLN A 241 -22.58 9.90 -19.46
C GLN A 241 -23.91 10.12 -20.18
N LYS A 242 -24.93 9.30 -19.89
CA LYS A 242 -26.29 9.50 -20.43
C LYS A 242 -26.96 10.74 -19.84
N LYS A 243 -26.83 10.97 -18.53
CA LYS A 243 -27.51 12.09 -17.84
C LYS A 243 -26.83 13.45 -18.03
N LYS A 244 -25.50 13.49 -18.05
CA LYS A 244 -24.70 14.73 -18.12
C LYS A 244 -23.53 14.55 -19.09
N PRO A 245 -23.75 14.59 -20.41
CA PRO A 245 -22.67 14.50 -21.38
C PRO A 245 -21.73 15.70 -21.23
N LEU A 246 -20.43 15.45 -21.32
CA LEU A 246 -19.43 16.51 -21.28
C LEU A 246 -19.62 17.46 -22.48
N ARG A 247 -19.73 18.76 -22.22
CA ARG A 247 -19.78 19.79 -23.27
C ARG A 247 -18.50 19.69 -24.10
N ARG A 248 -18.64 19.33 -25.38
CA ARG A 248 -17.53 19.36 -26.33
C ARG A 248 -17.15 20.82 -26.60
N LEU A 249 -15.84 21.11 -26.61
CA LEU A 249 -15.34 22.35 -27.19
C LEU A 249 -15.72 22.34 -28.68
N LYS A 250 -16.61 23.25 -29.07
CA LYS A 250 -16.88 23.52 -30.48
C LYS A 250 -15.69 24.33 -30.99
N VAL A 251 -14.79 23.69 -31.74
CA VAL A 251 -13.80 24.42 -32.53
C VAL A 251 -14.58 25.04 -33.69
N LYS A 252 -14.63 26.37 -33.77
CA LYS A 252 -15.03 27.04 -35.01
C LYS A 252 -13.89 26.77 -36.00
N LEU A 253 -14.16 25.91 -36.98
CA LEU A 253 -13.30 25.72 -38.14
C LEU A 253 -13.48 26.90 -39.08
#